data_AF-A0A5C5YRX0-F1
#
_entry.id   AF-A0A5C5YRX0-F1
#
_cell.length_a   1.000
_cell.length_b   1.000
_cell.length_c   1.000
_cell.angle_alpha   90.00
_cell.angle_beta   90.00
_cell.angle_gamma   90.00
#
_symmetry.space_group_name_H-M   'P 1'
#
loop_
_entity.id
_entity.type
_entity.pdbx_description
1 polymer ?
#
loop_
_entity_poly.entity_id
_entity_poly.type
_entity_poly.pdbx_seq_one_letter_code
_entity_poly.pdbx_strand_id
1 'polypeptide(L)' 'MKPTDLHSGAARIRHAMEELMRVWEDSGDHWNDSVSEAFYRERLEPILPIVKNTLDAAGRMQVLLDSARRDLES' A
#
# COMPACT_ATOMS: atom_id res chain seq x y z
N MET A 1 -16.77 -1.95 8.84
CA MET A 1 -15.47 -2.64 8.86
C MET A 1 -15.46 -3.60 10.03
N LYS A 2 -15.24 -4.91 9.83
CA LYS A 2 -14.87 -5.76 10.97
C LYS A 2 -13.45 -5.32 11.40
N PRO A 3 -13.21 -5.00 12.68
CA PRO A 3 -11.92 -4.48 13.15
C PRO A 3 -10.70 -5.38 12.87
N THR A 4 -10.92 -6.62 12.44
CA THR A 4 -9.90 -7.67 12.27
C THR A 4 -9.67 -8.11 10.82
N ASP A 5 -10.32 -7.50 9.83
CA ASP A 5 -10.11 -7.88 8.42
C ASP A 5 -8.88 -7.17 7.82
N LEU A 6 -7.71 -7.69 8.19
CA LEU A 6 -6.41 -7.22 7.71
C LEU A 6 -6.21 -7.48 6.20
N HIS A 7 -6.89 -8.48 5.66
CA HIS A 7 -6.77 -8.86 4.25
C HIS A 7 -7.42 -7.83 3.34
N SER A 8 -8.68 -7.46 3.61
CA SER A 8 -9.34 -6.42 2.81
C SER A 8 -8.70 -5.05 2.98
N GLY A 9 -8.21 -4.71 4.18
CA GLY A 9 -7.47 -3.48 4.43
C GLY A 9 -6.20 -3.37 3.57
N ALA A 10 -5.37 -4.41 3.58
CA ALA A 10 -4.15 -4.45 2.77
C ALA A 10 -4.45 -4.41 1.26
N ALA A 11 -5.52 -5.10 0.81
CA ALA A 11 -5.93 -5.06 -0.59
C ALA A 11 -6.34 -3.66 -1.05
N ARG A 12 -7.07 -2.91 -0.21
CA ARG A 12 -7.47 -1.53 -0.51
C ARG A 12 -6.28 -0.57 -0.57
N ILE A 13 -5.31 -0.71 0.34
CA ILE A 13 -4.09 0.10 0.33
C ILE A 13 -3.30 -0.14 -0.95
N ARG A 14 -3.11 -1.40 -1.34
CA ARG A 14 -2.41 -1.75 -2.58
C ARG A 14 -3.11 -1.14 -3.80
N HIS A 15 -4.41 -1.33 -3.93
CA HIS A 15 -5.18 -0.78 -5.05
C HIS A 15 -5.12 0.74 -5.10
N ALA A 16 -5.20 1.43 -3.94
CA ALA A 16 -5.10 2.88 -3.90
C ALA A 16 -3.71 3.36 -4.35
N MET A 17 -2.65 2.63 -4.00
CA MET A 17 -1.29 2.95 -4.42
C MET A 17 -1.07 2.72 -5.92
N GLU A 18 -1.62 1.61 -6.46
CA GLU A 18 -1.58 1.31 -7.89
C GLU A 18 -2.28 2.39 -8.71
N GLU A 19 -3.48 2.80 -8.30
CA GLU A 19 -4.22 3.89 -8.96
C GLU A 19 -3.49 5.24 -8.85
N LEU A 20 -2.88 5.55 -7.70
CA LEU A 20 -2.09 6.77 -7.55
C LEU A 20 -0.91 6.81 -8.51
N MET A 21 -0.16 5.71 -8.63
CA MET A 21 0.98 5.63 -9.54
C MET A 21 0.55 5.69 -11.00
N ARG A 22 -0.57 5.04 -11.35
CA ARG A 22 -1.15 5.10 -12.70
C ARG A 22 -1.50 6.54 -13.09
N VAL A 23 -2.24 7.26 -12.22
CA VAL A 23 -2.62 8.65 -12.48
C VAL A 23 -1.41 9.58 -12.51
N TRP A 24 -0.38 9.30 -11.69
CA TRP A 24 0.88 10.04 -11.72
C TRP A 24 1.59 9.90 -13.06
N GLU A 25 1.73 8.68 -13.57
CA GLU A 25 2.32 8.41 -14.90
C GLU A 25 1.51 9.08 -16.01
N ASP A 26 0.18 8.93 -16.02
CA ASP A 26 -0.73 9.55 -16.99
C ASP A 26 -0.63 11.09 -16.98
N SER A 27 -0.37 11.69 -15.81
CA SER A 27 -0.23 13.14 -15.65
C SER A 27 1.12 13.67 -16.14
N GLY A 28 2.15 12.83 -16.20
CA GLY A 28 3.52 13.21 -16.56
C GLY A 28 3.65 13.81 -17.96
N ASP A 29 2.75 13.46 -18.88
CA ASP A 29 2.71 14.02 -20.23
C ASP A 29 2.38 15.52 -20.25
N HIS A 30 1.63 16.00 -19.25
CA HIS A 30 1.11 17.37 -19.18
C HIS A 30 1.66 18.15 -17.97
N TRP A 31 2.20 17.46 -16.97
CA TRP A 31 2.68 18.04 -15.72
C TRP A 31 4.10 17.54 -15.39
N ASN A 32 5.09 18.10 -16.07
CA ASN A 32 6.52 17.73 -15.99
C ASN A 32 7.42 18.91 -15.59
N ASP A 33 6.87 19.85 -14.83
CA ASP A 33 7.58 21.05 -14.38
C ASP A 33 8.22 20.87 -12.99
N SER A 34 8.81 21.94 -12.48
CA SER A 34 9.42 21.95 -11.15
C SER A 34 8.41 21.72 -10.02
N VAL A 35 7.12 21.99 -10.24
CA VAL A 35 6.06 21.76 -9.25
C VAL A 35 5.76 20.27 -9.15
N SER A 36 5.69 19.56 -10.28
CA SER A 36 5.50 18.10 -10.26
C SER A 36 6.72 17.39 -9.65
N GLU A 37 7.93 17.83 -9.98
CA GLU A 37 9.15 17.30 -9.35
C GLU A 37 9.14 17.48 -7.82
N ALA A 38 8.76 18.68 -7.34
CA ALA A 38 8.62 18.94 -5.91
C ALA A 38 7.54 18.06 -5.28
N PHE A 39 6.39 17.90 -5.94
CA PHE A 39 5.31 17.04 -5.47
C PHE A 39 5.78 15.58 -5.32
N TYR A 40 6.47 15.05 -6.33
CA TYR A 40 7.01 13.69 -6.26
C TYR A 40 7.94 13.51 -5.06
N ARG A 41 8.94 14.39 -4.93
CA ARG A 41 9.95 14.32 -3.86
C ARG A 41 9.35 14.49 -2.46
N GLU A 42 8.39 15.39 -2.31
CA GLU A 42 7.82 15.71 -0.98
C GLU A 42 6.68 14.78 -0.57
N ARG A 43 5.98 14.15 -1.52
CA ARG A 43 4.74 13.41 -1.25
C ARG A 43 4.80 11.95 -1.69
N LEU A 44 5.26 11.66 -2.91
CA LEU A 44 5.24 10.30 -3.47
C LEU A 44 6.44 9.47 -3.03
N GLU A 45 7.65 10.04 -3.10
CA GLU A 45 8.87 9.37 -2.68
C GLU A 45 8.81 8.88 -1.21
N PRO A 46 8.30 9.67 -0.24
CA PRO A 46 8.22 9.22 1.15
C PRO A 46 7.16 8.14 1.40
N ILE A 47 6.03 8.17 0.67
CA ILE A 47 4.91 7.26 0.94
C ILE A 47 5.13 5.87 0.33
N LEU A 48 5.87 5.77 -0.78
CA LEU A 48 6.21 4.51 -1.45
C LEU A 48 6.78 3.44 -0.50
N PRO A 49 7.88 3.69 0.24
CA PRO A 49 8.43 2.70 1.16
C PRO A 49 7.51 2.42 2.36
N ILE A 50 6.72 3.41 2.81
CA ILE A 50 5.78 3.24 3.92
C ILE A 50 4.67 2.25 3.54
N VAL A 51 4.09 2.41 2.35
CA VAL A 51 3.04 1.52 1.84
C VAL A 51 3.58 0.11 1.67
N LYS A 52 4.76 -0.02 1.04
CA LYS A 52 5.42 -1.33 0.88
C LYS A 52 5.61 -2.04 2.22
N ASN A 53 6.25 -1.36 3.18
CA ASN A 53 6.54 -1.92 4.50
C ASN A 53 5.26 -2.31 5.25
N THR A 54 4.19 -1.53 5.09
CA THR A 54 2.88 -1.79 5.67
C THR A 54 2.24 -3.06 5.09
N LEU A 55 2.26 -3.21 3.76
CA LEU A 55 1.73 -4.39 3.08
C LEU A 55 2.53 -5.65 3.43
N ASP A 56 3.85 -5.55 3.51
CA ASP A 56 4.73 -6.65 3.92
C ASP A 56 4.44 -7.08 5.37
N ALA A 57 4.29 -6.12 6.28
CA ALA A 57 3.92 -6.39 7.67
C ALA A 57 2.54 -7.05 7.78
N ALA A 58 1.55 -6.55 7.03
CA ALA A 58 0.21 -7.13 6.98
C ALA A 58 0.22 -8.58 6.46
N GLY A 59 1.03 -8.88 5.43
CA GLY A 59 1.21 -10.23 4.91
C GLY A 59 1.81 -11.18 5.96
N ARG A 60 2.87 -10.75 6.66
CA ARG A 60 3.46 -11.54 7.76
C ARG A 60 2.47 -11.82 8.88
N MET A 61 1.68 -10.82 9.28
CA MET A 61 0.65 -10.99 10.30
C MET A 61 -0.43 -11.99 9.88
N GLN A 62 -0.87 -11.97 8.62
CA GLN A 62 -1.83 -12.94 8.11
C GLN A 62 -1.31 -14.38 8.22
N VAL A 63 -0.06 -14.62 7.82
CA VAL A 63 0.57 -15.94 7.94
C VAL A 63 0.62 -16.43 9.39
N LEU A 64 0.98 -15.55 10.33
CA LEU A 64 1.01 -15.89 11.76
C LEU A 64 -0.37 -16.23 12.31
N LEU A 65 -1.39 -15.43 11.97
CA LEU A 65 -2.77 -15.68 12.41
C LEU A 65 -3.33 -16.98 11.82
N ASP A 66 -3.01 -17.28 10.56
CA ASP A 66 -3.43 -18.52 9.91
C ASP A 66 -2.75 -19.75 10.50
N SER A 67 -1.49 -19.63 10.94
CA SER A 67 -0.80 -20.70 11.67
C SER A 67 -1.44 -20.92 13.03
N ALA A 68 -1.61 -19.86 13.82
CA ALA A 68 -2.20 -19.95 15.15
C ALA A 68 -3.64 -20.52 15.14
N ARG A 69 -4.43 -20.16 14.12
CA ARG A 69 -5.75 -20.76 13.92
C ARG A 69 -5.67 -22.27 13.69
N ARG A 70 -4.77 -22.73 12.80
CA ARG A 70 -4.58 -24.16 12.51
C ARG A 70 -4.14 -24.94 13.75
N ASP A 71 -3.28 -24.36 14.58
CA ASP A 71 -2.80 -24.99 15.81
C ASP A 71 -3.92 -25.16 16.85
N LEU A 72 -4.93 -24.27 16.86
CA LEU A 72 -6.08 -24.34 17.76
C LEU A 72 -7.21 -25.26 17.26
N GLU A 73 -7.25 -25.54 15.96
CA GLU A 73 -8.23 -26.44 15.34
C GLU A 73 -7.77 -27.92 15.33
N SER A 74 -6.52 -28.17 15.72
CA SER A 74 -5.92 -29.51 15.88
C SER A 74 -6.05 -30.06 17.31
#